data_AF-A0A1I0W1L9-F1
#
_entry.id   AF-A0A1I0W1L9-F1
#
_cell.length_a   1.000
_cell.length_b   1.000
_cell.length_c   1.000
_cell.angle_alpha   90.00
_cell.angle_beta   90.00
_cell.angle_gamma   90.00
#
_symmetry.space_group_name_H-M   'P 1'
#
loop_
_entity.id
_entity.type
_entity.pdbx_description
1 polymer ?
#
loop_
_entity_poly.entity_id
_entity_poly.type
_entity_poly.pdbx_seq_one_letter_code
_entity_poly.pdbx_strand_id
1 'polypeptide(L)'
;MRTSIGIAFAAIVMLATAYSYSPRETAASQVTVNDASRMQVNAIVRTKAGLIAGGELGKIFLSHDDGRSWLPAHMATQRQALITQMVFAGNGTGIAVGHEGWILRSTDDGQSWQEQHFDDKDGEPLMSAARLPSGRWIAVGAFGRMLQSDDDGKTWRSETLPGVDDKHLNNIVGSADGSDWLILGERGLLLESHDGGQQWNLIPAFYNGSFYGAARVSGVGGVDGKRWVIYGMRGHVYFRNDGDSNWTASRLPVMVSVFGAAHLPDGRLLLSGEGGLVMVSNDGESFQTLQIGGRAAVITMEPMPDGSLLLGSTFGLKRLPAPVANIAGITASAATTPNNGVKK
;
A
#
# COMPACT_ATOMS: atom_id res chain seq x y z
N MET A 1 -34.63 31.75 61.43
CA MET A 1 -34.84 31.26 60.05
C MET A 1 -33.85 31.83 59.04
N ARG A 2 -33.63 33.15 58.96
CA ARG A 2 -32.72 33.75 57.96
C ARG A 2 -31.25 33.32 58.07
N THR A 3 -30.71 33.22 59.29
CA THR A 3 -29.33 32.76 59.54
C THR A 3 -29.14 31.28 59.21
N SER A 4 -30.13 30.44 59.50
CA SER A 4 -30.13 29.00 59.19
C SER A 4 -30.04 28.73 57.68
N ILE A 5 -30.77 29.52 56.88
CA ILE A 5 -30.76 29.45 55.41
C ILE A 5 -29.39 29.89 54.86
N GLY A 6 -28.82 30.96 55.40
CA GLY A 6 -27.48 31.44 54.99
C GLY A 6 -26.37 30.42 55.25
N ILE A 7 -26.40 29.75 56.42
CA ILE A 7 -25.43 28.71 56.77
C ILE A 7 -25.60 27.49 55.85
N ALA A 8 -26.83 27.05 55.59
CA ALA A 8 -27.11 25.94 54.68
C ALA A 8 -26.61 26.24 53.25
N PHE A 9 -26.83 27.46 52.76
CA PHE A 9 -26.35 27.87 51.44
C PHE A 9 -24.82 27.90 51.37
N ALA A 10 -24.15 28.44 52.39
CA ALA A 10 -22.69 28.43 52.46
C ALA A 10 -22.10 27.02 52.49
N ALA A 11 -22.75 26.09 53.20
CA ALA A 11 -22.34 24.68 53.23
C ALA A 11 -22.49 24.00 51.86
N ILE A 12 -23.59 24.27 51.14
CA ILE A 12 -23.80 23.74 49.78
C ILE A 12 -22.73 24.26 48.83
N VAL A 13 -22.41 25.57 48.88
CA VAL A 13 -21.35 26.15 48.05
C VAL A 13 -20.00 25.52 48.38
N MET A 14 -19.66 25.37 49.67
CA MET A 14 -18.40 24.76 50.09
C MET A 14 -18.28 23.30 49.61
N LEU A 15 -19.36 22.52 49.69
CA LEU A 15 -19.39 21.14 49.18
C LEU A 15 -19.28 21.09 47.65
N ALA A 16 -19.96 21.99 46.94
CA ALA A 16 -19.87 22.08 45.49
C ALA A 16 -18.46 22.46 45.02
N THR A 17 -17.79 23.37 45.74
CA THR A 17 -16.39 23.73 45.49
C THR A 17 -15.47 22.55 45.75
N ALA A 18 -15.59 21.90 46.92
CA ALA A 18 -14.78 20.72 47.24
C ALA A 18 -14.96 19.59 46.21
N TYR A 19 -16.19 19.37 45.74
CA TYR A 19 -16.48 18.40 44.69
C TYR A 19 -15.89 18.81 43.33
N SER A 20 -15.98 20.09 42.96
CA SER A 20 -15.48 20.60 41.67
C SER A 20 -13.95 20.56 41.58
N TYR A 21 -13.26 20.71 42.71
CA TYR A 21 -11.80 20.64 42.81
C TYR A 21 -11.29 19.31 43.37
N SER A 22 -12.16 18.30 43.55
CA SER A 22 -11.73 16.98 43.97
C SER A 22 -10.82 16.36 42.88
N PRO A 23 -9.68 15.74 43.25
CA PRO A 23 -8.83 15.08 42.28
C PRO A 23 -9.64 14.01 41.55
N ARG A 24 -9.74 14.15 40.23
CA ARG A 24 -10.30 13.10 39.37
C ARG A 24 -9.14 12.43 38.69
N GLU A 25 -8.95 11.15 38.96
CA GLU A 25 -8.22 10.31 38.04
C GLU A 25 -9.07 10.18 36.78
N THR A 26 -8.81 11.03 35.80
CA THR A 26 -9.27 10.74 34.44
C THR A 26 -8.55 9.48 34.03
N ALA A 27 -9.28 8.37 33.83
CA ALA A 27 -8.75 7.20 33.14
C ALA A 27 -8.01 7.73 31.90
N ALA A 28 -6.77 7.28 31.69
CA ALA A 28 -5.96 7.71 30.55
C ALA A 28 -6.81 7.54 29.29
N SER A 29 -7.29 8.66 28.75
CA SER A 29 -8.02 8.65 27.49
C SER A 29 -7.01 8.12 26.50
N GLN A 30 -7.24 6.92 25.95
CA GLN A 30 -6.39 6.44 24.88
C GLN A 30 -6.45 7.52 23.81
N VAL A 31 -5.32 8.20 23.60
CA VAL A 31 -5.21 9.21 22.57
C VAL A 31 -5.26 8.44 21.26
N THR A 32 -6.47 8.16 20.80
CA THR A 32 -6.70 7.67 19.45
C THR A 32 -6.31 8.83 18.55
N VAL A 33 -5.10 8.77 18.00
CA VAL A 33 -4.64 9.81 17.09
C VAL A 33 -5.47 9.66 15.82
N ASN A 34 -6.52 10.48 15.72
CA ASN A 34 -7.37 10.56 14.53
C ASN A 34 -6.60 11.09 13.30
N ASP A 35 -5.34 11.51 13.42
CA ASP A 35 -4.56 12.05 12.29
C ASP A 35 -4.41 11.05 11.14
N ALA A 36 -4.20 9.76 11.43
CA ALA A 36 -4.08 8.74 10.39
C ALA A 36 -5.34 8.62 9.51
N SER A 37 -6.50 9.02 10.05
CA SER A 37 -7.78 9.01 9.32
C SER A 37 -8.05 10.29 8.51
N ARG A 38 -7.15 11.29 8.54
CA ARG A 38 -7.36 12.62 7.94
C ARG A 38 -6.21 13.11 7.06
N MET A 39 -5.17 12.30 6.89
CA MET A 39 -3.99 12.62 6.10
C MET A 39 -3.84 11.63 4.94
N GLN A 40 -3.14 11.98 3.87
CA GLN A 40 -2.86 11.01 2.81
C GLN A 40 -2.11 9.79 3.35
N VAL A 41 -2.58 8.58 3.02
CA VAL A 41 -1.92 7.30 3.36
C VAL A 41 -1.54 6.56 2.09
N ASN A 42 -0.24 6.36 1.90
CA ASN A 42 0.33 5.73 0.71
C ASN A 42 0.69 4.27 0.92
N ALA A 43 1.01 3.87 2.15
CA ALA A 43 1.42 2.52 2.46
C ALA A 43 0.67 1.99 3.68
N ILE A 44 0.18 0.76 3.57
CA ILE A 44 -0.34 -0.04 4.68
C ILE A 44 0.33 -1.41 4.57
N VAL A 45 0.94 -1.88 5.65
CA VAL A 45 1.62 -3.18 5.68
C VAL A 45 1.30 -3.90 6.98
N ARG A 46 1.05 -5.20 6.89
CA ARG A 46 0.90 -6.08 8.06
C ARG A 46 2.24 -6.69 8.46
N THR A 47 2.59 -6.60 9.73
CA THR A 47 3.78 -7.20 10.35
C THR A 47 3.38 -8.01 11.58
N LYS A 48 4.36 -8.59 12.28
CA LYS A 48 4.11 -9.27 13.56
C LYS A 48 3.69 -8.31 14.67
N ALA A 49 4.03 -7.02 14.56
CA ALA A 49 3.63 -6.00 15.52
C ALA A 49 2.19 -5.52 15.30
N GLY A 50 1.63 -5.70 14.10
CA GLY A 50 0.28 -5.26 13.75
C GLY A 50 0.22 -4.65 12.36
N LEU A 51 -0.68 -3.70 12.14
CA LEU A 51 -0.73 -2.91 10.91
C LEU A 51 0.12 -1.65 11.05
N ILE A 52 0.89 -1.34 10.03
CA ILE A 52 1.65 -0.10 9.91
C ILE A 52 1.06 0.70 8.78
N ALA A 53 0.82 2.00 8.99
CA ALA A 53 0.37 2.93 7.97
C ALA A 53 1.32 4.12 7.88
N GLY A 54 1.63 4.58 6.66
CA GLY A 54 2.53 5.69 6.42
C GLY A 54 2.11 6.53 5.22
N GLY A 55 2.44 7.81 5.23
CA GLY A 55 2.11 8.72 4.14
C GLY A 55 2.52 10.16 4.41
N GLU A 56 1.53 11.06 4.41
CA GLU A 56 1.71 12.50 4.50
C GLU A 56 2.56 12.92 5.71
N LEU A 57 3.36 13.97 5.53
CA LEU A 57 4.18 14.58 6.57
C LEU A 57 5.14 13.61 7.28
N GLY A 58 5.56 12.53 6.62
CA GLY A 58 6.53 11.58 7.20
C GLY A 58 6.01 10.82 8.40
N LYS A 59 4.69 10.81 8.61
CA LYS A 59 4.08 10.13 9.77
C LYS A 59 3.94 8.64 9.47
N ILE A 60 4.41 7.83 10.42
CA ILE A 60 4.19 6.38 10.46
C ILE A 60 3.38 6.06 11.72
N PHE A 61 2.34 5.25 11.56
CA PHE A 61 1.46 4.80 12.62
C PHE A 61 1.43 3.28 12.72
N LEU A 62 1.22 2.79 13.92
CA LEU A 62 1.06 1.39 14.27
C LEU A 62 -0.34 1.16 14.85
N SER A 63 -0.96 0.05 14.47
CA SER A 63 -2.21 -0.43 15.03
C SER A 63 -2.10 -1.88 15.45
N HIS A 64 -2.47 -2.15 16.70
CA HIS A 64 -2.51 -3.49 17.29
C HIS A 64 -3.91 -4.13 17.25
N ASP A 65 -4.93 -3.38 16.83
CA ASP A 65 -6.34 -3.79 16.84
C ASP A 65 -6.94 -3.78 15.42
N ASP A 66 -6.12 -4.19 14.46
CA ASP A 66 -6.48 -4.32 13.06
C ASP A 66 -6.92 -3.00 12.40
N GLY A 67 -6.45 -1.85 12.88
CA GLY A 67 -6.71 -0.54 12.28
C GLY A 67 -7.93 0.19 12.87
N ARG A 68 -8.43 -0.25 14.04
CA ARG A 68 -9.50 0.45 14.78
C ARG A 68 -8.94 1.65 15.54
N SER A 69 -7.73 1.55 16.06
CA SER A 69 -6.97 2.63 16.68
C SER A 69 -5.53 2.65 16.16
N TRP A 70 -4.91 3.83 16.18
CA TRP A 70 -3.58 4.07 15.64
C TRP A 70 -2.76 4.89 16.63
N LEU A 71 -1.52 4.46 16.84
CA LEU A 71 -0.51 5.13 17.65
C LEU A 71 0.67 5.53 16.74
N PRO A 72 1.33 6.68 16.97
CA PRO A 72 2.52 7.03 16.21
C PRO A 72 3.64 6.01 16.50
N ALA A 73 4.34 5.57 15.46
CA ALA A 73 5.57 4.79 15.61
C ALA A 73 6.71 5.67 16.13
N HIS A 74 7.70 5.06 16.77
CA HIS A 74 8.86 5.81 17.27
C HIS A 74 9.81 6.17 16.11
N MET A 75 10.00 7.47 15.88
CA MET A 75 10.87 8.00 14.83
C MET A 75 12.10 8.64 15.47
N ALA A 76 13.31 8.17 15.13
CA ALA A 76 14.54 8.81 15.59
C ALA A 76 14.73 10.22 15.02
N THR A 77 14.33 10.41 13.75
CA THR A 77 14.39 11.68 13.02
C THR A 77 13.06 11.87 12.29
N GLN A 78 12.52 13.10 12.29
CA GLN A 78 11.30 13.45 11.57
C GLN A 78 11.59 14.60 10.59
N ARG A 79 11.43 14.33 9.29
CA ARG A 79 11.71 15.28 8.19
C ARG A 79 10.46 15.93 7.60
N GLN A 80 9.27 15.42 7.94
CA GLN A 80 8.00 15.82 7.31
C GLN A 80 7.90 15.52 5.81
N ALA A 81 8.84 14.74 5.26
CA ALA A 81 8.84 14.27 3.89
C ALA A 81 7.80 13.16 3.68
N LEU A 82 7.14 13.11 2.52
CA LEU A 82 6.11 12.10 2.23
C LEU A 82 6.71 10.69 2.22
N ILE A 83 6.11 9.75 2.96
CA ILE A 83 6.40 8.31 2.79
C ILE A 83 5.64 7.80 1.56
N THR A 84 6.37 7.25 0.59
CA THR A 84 5.82 6.74 -0.68
C THR A 84 5.51 5.24 -0.59
N GLN A 85 6.40 4.45 0.02
CA GLN A 85 6.20 3.01 0.19
C GLN A 85 6.89 2.47 1.46
N MET A 86 6.38 1.36 1.98
CA MET A 86 7.03 0.55 3.03
C MET A 86 7.07 -0.92 2.62
N VAL A 87 8.19 -1.60 2.87
CA VAL A 87 8.38 -3.03 2.56
C VAL A 87 9.11 -3.73 3.70
N PHE A 88 8.67 -4.94 4.04
CA PHE A 88 9.24 -5.75 5.12
C PHE A 88 9.78 -7.08 4.59
N ALA A 89 10.93 -7.50 5.14
CA ALA A 89 11.60 -8.74 4.75
C ALA A 89 11.11 -9.98 5.53
N GLY A 90 10.12 -9.84 6.42
CA GLY A 90 9.55 -10.92 7.23
C GLY A 90 10.37 -11.36 8.46
N ASN A 91 11.60 -10.85 8.60
CA ASN A 91 12.50 -11.09 9.74
C ASN A 91 12.48 -9.93 10.76
N GLY A 92 11.52 -9.00 10.66
CA GLY A 92 11.46 -7.77 11.46
C GLY A 92 12.14 -6.57 10.82
N THR A 93 13.04 -6.76 9.84
CA THR A 93 13.61 -5.66 9.07
C THR A 93 12.57 -5.09 8.09
N GLY A 94 12.38 -3.77 8.15
CA GLY A 94 11.54 -3.02 7.22
C GLY A 94 12.25 -1.78 6.68
N ILE A 95 11.95 -1.41 5.45
CA ILE A 95 12.41 -0.17 4.81
C ILE A 95 11.18 0.67 4.44
N ALA A 96 11.22 1.95 4.79
CA ALA A 96 10.30 2.95 4.28
C ALA A 96 11.09 3.94 3.42
N VAL A 97 10.54 4.27 2.25
CA VAL A 97 11.12 5.25 1.32
C VAL A 97 10.17 6.42 1.13
N GLY A 98 10.73 7.57 0.75
CA GLY A 98 9.96 8.79 0.61
C GLY A 98 10.58 9.85 -0.29
N HIS A 99 10.01 11.03 -0.22
CA HIS A 99 10.56 12.22 -0.86
C HIS A 99 11.94 12.58 -0.30
N GLU A 100 12.69 13.44 -1.02
CA GLU A 100 14.03 13.90 -0.61
C GLU A 100 15.04 12.75 -0.39
N GLY A 101 14.93 11.67 -1.19
CA GLY A 101 15.76 10.49 -1.04
C GLY A 101 15.61 9.78 0.31
N TRP A 102 14.57 10.07 1.10
CA TRP A 102 14.51 9.63 2.49
C TRP A 102 14.35 8.11 2.59
N ILE A 103 15.25 7.46 3.34
CA ILE A 103 15.19 6.04 3.66
C ILE A 103 15.22 5.86 5.17
N LEU A 104 14.18 5.20 5.69
CA LEU A 104 14.06 4.78 7.07
C LEU A 104 14.16 3.26 7.17
N ARG A 105 14.77 2.78 8.24
CA ARG A 105 14.92 1.35 8.54
C ARG A 105 14.36 1.02 9.92
N SER A 106 13.58 -0.06 9.98
CA SER A 106 13.12 -0.70 11.21
C SER A 106 13.77 -2.08 11.36
N THR A 107 13.92 -2.56 12.59
CA THR A 107 14.36 -3.93 12.93
C THR A 107 13.44 -4.63 13.92
N ASP A 108 12.29 -4.03 14.21
CA ASP A 108 11.36 -4.44 15.26
C ASP A 108 9.92 -4.49 14.76
N ASP A 109 9.75 -4.96 13.51
CA ASP A 109 8.44 -5.08 12.85
C ASP A 109 7.69 -3.73 12.74
N GLY A 110 8.44 -2.62 12.63
CA GLY A 110 7.93 -1.28 12.36
C GLY A 110 7.52 -0.47 13.59
N GLN A 111 7.87 -0.93 14.79
CA GLN A 111 7.61 -0.20 16.03
C GLN A 111 8.51 1.04 16.16
N SER A 112 9.76 0.93 15.69
CA SER A 112 10.70 2.05 15.63
C SER A 112 11.44 2.14 14.30
N TRP A 113 11.80 3.36 13.92
CA TRP A 113 12.43 3.69 12.64
C TRP A 113 13.63 4.62 12.81
N GLN A 114 14.71 4.31 12.08
CA GLN A 114 15.95 5.08 12.05
C GLN A 114 16.28 5.53 10.63
N GLU A 115 16.63 6.80 10.45
CA GLU A 115 17.10 7.34 9.17
C GLU A 115 18.43 6.70 8.75
N GLN A 116 18.50 6.21 7.52
CA GLN A 116 19.70 5.62 6.91
C GLN A 116 20.22 6.45 5.73
N HIS A 117 19.35 7.21 5.08
CA HIS A 117 19.69 8.08 3.97
C HIS A 117 18.70 9.24 3.87
N PHE A 118 19.18 10.44 3.55
CA PHE A 118 18.39 11.63 3.27
C PHE A 118 19.24 12.60 2.44
N ASP A 119 18.66 13.19 1.40
CA ASP A 119 19.34 14.17 0.57
C ASP A 119 18.98 15.59 1.05
N ASP A 120 19.92 16.25 1.74
CA ASP A 120 19.70 17.61 2.28
C ASP A 120 19.52 18.71 1.21
N LYS A 121 19.82 18.42 -0.08
CA LYS A 121 19.73 19.37 -1.20
C LYS A 121 19.25 18.68 -2.46
N ASP A 122 18.26 19.29 -3.12
CA ASP A 122 17.71 18.84 -4.40
C ASP A 122 17.36 17.33 -4.40
N GLY A 123 16.89 16.83 -3.25
CA GLY A 123 16.60 15.42 -3.04
C GLY A 123 15.44 14.94 -3.91
N GLU A 124 15.73 14.03 -4.81
CA GLU A 124 14.74 13.41 -5.69
C GLU A 124 13.94 12.35 -4.92
N PRO A 125 12.62 12.24 -5.15
CA PRO A 125 11.81 11.27 -4.45
C PRO A 125 12.15 9.83 -4.83
N LEU A 126 12.21 8.97 -3.83
CA LEU A 126 12.13 7.52 -3.99
C LEU A 126 10.65 7.12 -4.00
N MET A 127 10.25 6.32 -4.97
CA MET A 127 8.85 5.92 -5.17
C MET A 127 8.58 4.52 -4.66
N SER A 128 9.58 3.63 -4.72
CA SER A 128 9.40 2.24 -4.38
C SER A 128 10.70 1.59 -3.90
N ALA A 129 10.58 0.56 -3.08
CA ALA A 129 11.71 -0.25 -2.65
C ALA A 129 11.34 -1.74 -2.63
N ALA A 130 12.35 -2.60 -2.73
CA ALA A 130 12.19 -4.04 -2.57
C ALA A 130 13.49 -4.70 -2.08
N ARG A 131 13.33 -5.90 -1.50
CA ARG A 131 14.45 -6.77 -1.15
C ARG A 131 14.52 -7.92 -2.14
N LEU A 132 15.64 -8.01 -2.86
CA LEU A 132 15.92 -9.10 -3.79
C LEU A 132 16.19 -10.43 -3.06
N PRO A 133 16.11 -11.59 -3.75
CA PRO A 133 16.42 -12.89 -3.15
C PRO A 133 17.86 -12.99 -2.64
N SER A 134 18.78 -12.23 -3.23
CA SER A 134 20.18 -12.11 -2.78
C SER A 134 20.32 -11.46 -1.40
N GLY A 135 19.25 -10.86 -0.86
CA GLY A 135 19.25 -10.08 0.38
C GLY A 135 19.58 -8.61 0.17
N ARG A 136 19.96 -8.20 -1.05
CA ARG A 136 20.16 -6.80 -1.45
C ARG A 136 18.84 -6.03 -1.40
N TRP A 137 18.88 -4.82 -0.89
CA TRP A 137 17.77 -3.87 -1.03
C TRP A 137 18.00 -2.97 -2.23
N ILE A 138 16.91 -2.67 -2.95
CA ILE A 138 16.85 -1.69 -4.03
C ILE A 138 15.77 -0.67 -3.68
N ALA A 139 16.06 0.61 -3.92
CA ALA A 139 15.08 1.68 -3.95
C ALA A 139 15.14 2.38 -5.30
N VAL A 140 13.99 2.66 -5.91
CA VAL A 140 13.86 3.31 -7.21
C VAL A 140 13.05 4.60 -7.08
N GLY A 141 13.34 5.59 -7.92
CA GLY A 141 12.77 6.93 -7.79
C GLY A 141 12.76 7.75 -9.07
N ALA A 142 12.64 9.07 -8.90
CA ALA A 142 12.58 10.02 -10.00
C ALA A 142 13.87 10.04 -10.86
N PHE A 143 13.76 10.42 -12.14
CA PHE A 143 14.89 10.68 -13.03
C PHE A 143 15.90 9.53 -13.12
N GLY A 144 15.41 8.30 -13.21
CA GLY A 144 16.22 7.10 -13.33
C GLY A 144 16.92 6.69 -12.03
N ARG A 145 16.65 7.36 -10.92
CA ARG A 145 17.31 7.12 -9.65
C ARG A 145 17.11 5.69 -9.16
N MET A 146 18.22 5.03 -8.88
CA MET A 146 18.27 3.73 -8.21
C MET A 146 19.31 3.78 -7.11
N LEU A 147 18.93 3.35 -5.90
CA LEU A 147 19.84 3.15 -4.78
C LEU A 147 19.88 1.67 -4.41
N GLN A 148 21.02 1.18 -3.95
CA GLN A 148 21.20 -0.19 -3.50
C GLN A 148 21.88 -0.27 -2.15
N SER A 149 21.55 -1.32 -1.39
CA SER A 149 22.20 -1.68 -0.14
C SER A 149 22.49 -3.18 -0.08
N ASP A 150 23.75 -3.53 0.22
CA ASP A 150 24.19 -4.92 0.41
C ASP A 150 24.35 -5.32 1.88
N ASP A 151 24.04 -4.42 2.83
CA ASP A 151 24.26 -4.59 4.26
C ASP A 151 22.95 -4.55 5.08
N ASP A 152 21.88 -5.06 4.47
CA ASP A 152 20.51 -5.09 5.01
C ASP A 152 19.90 -3.69 5.22
N GLY A 153 20.19 -2.75 4.32
CA GLY A 153 19.60 -1.42 4.30
C GLY A 153 20.27 -0.41 5.22
N LYS A 154 21.48 -0.69 5.73
CA LYS A 154 22.21 0.22 6.64
C LYS A 154 22.94 1.31 5.88
N THR A 155 23.52 0.98 4.72
CA THR A 155 24.18 1.94 3.84
C THR A 155 23.64 1.81 2.42
N TRP A 156 23.54 2.95 1.74
CA TRP A 156 22.94 3.06 0.41
C TRP A 156 23.89 3.75 -0.55
N ARG A 157 24.01 3.22 -1.76
CA ARG A 157 24.79 3.81 -2.85
C ARG A 157 23.94 3.94 -4.10
N SER A 158 24.20 4.98 -4.89
CA SER A 158 23.55 5.15 -6.18
C SER A 158 24.07 4.15 -7.21
N GLU A 159 23.16 3.69 -8.06
CA GLU A 159 23.44 2.87 -9.23
C GLU A 159 22.75 3.47 -10.45
N THR A 160 23.38 3.32 -11.61
CA THR A 160 22.82 3.79 -12.89
C THR A 160 22.32 2.59 -13.66
N LEU A 161 21.06 2.65 -14.09
CA LEU A 161 20.49 1.69 -15.04
C LEU A 161 20.58 2.28 -16.45
N PRO A 162 21.18 1.58 -17.43
CA PRO A 162 21.26 2.11 -18.78
C PRO A 162 19.88 2.38 -19.39
N GLY A 163 19.68 3.58 -19.95
CA GLY A 163 18.49 3.91 -20.74
C GLY A 163 17.28 4.43 -19.94
N VAL A 164 17.45 4.73 -18.65
CA VAL A 164 16.36 5.24 -17.78
C VAL A 164 16.58 6.65 -17.22
N ASP A 165 17.71 7.28 -17.56
CA ASP A 165 18.29 8.47 -16.93
C ASP A 165 17.44 9.76 -16.94
N ASP A 166 16.22 9.73 -17.50
CA ASP A 166 15.30 10.87 -17.61
C ASP A 166 13.85 10.55 -17.21
N LYS A 167 13.55 9.34 -16.72
CA LYS A 167 12.18 8.87 -16.44
C LYS A 167 12.01 8.55 -14.96
N HIS A 168 10.84 8.81 -14.38
CA HIS A 168 10.57 8.33 -13.03
C HIS A 168 10.36 6.80 -13.05
N LEU A 169 11.06 6.11 -12.14
CA LEU A 169 10.85 4.71 -11.81
C LEU A 169 9.80 4.66 -10.69
N ASN A 170 8.60 4.21 -10.99
CA ASN A 170 7.44 4.32 -10.10
C ASN A 170 7.29 3.10 -9.19
N ASN A 171 7.67 1.91 -9.63
CA ASN A 171 7.54 0.70 -8.82
C ASN A 171 8.61 -0.35 -9.16
N ILE A 172 9.05 -1.08 -8.13
CA ILE A 172 9.80 -2.34 -8.27
C ILE A 172 9.02 -3.46 -7.58
N VAL A 173 8.80 -4.56 -8.29
CA VAL A 173 8.04 -5.70 -7.77
C VAL A 173 8.59 -7.03 -8.26
N GLY A 174 8.64 -8.01 -7.37
CA GLY A 174 9.10 -9.37 -7.64
C GLY A 174 7.96 -10.38 -7.69
N SER A 175 8.21 -11.47 -8.40
CA SER A 175 7.44 -12.71 -8.32
C SER A 175 7.61 -13.38 -6.96
N ALA A 176 6.67 -14.25 -6.59
CA ALA A 176 6.66 -14.90 -5.27
C ALA A 176 7.84 -15.86 -5.05
N ASP A 177 8.35 -16.49 -6.12
CA ASP A 177 9.56 -17.31 -6.08
C ASP A 177 10.86 -16.47 -6.15
N GLY A 178 10.72 -15.17 -6.39
CA GLY A 178 11.79 -14.19 -6.47
C GLY A 178 12.62 -14.26 -7.76
N SER A 179 12.24 -15.09 -8.74
CA SER A 179 13.04 -15.27 -9.96
C SER A 179 12.85 -14.11 -10.95
N ASP A 180 11.60 -13.72 -11.16
CA ASP A 180 11.21 -12.64 -12.06
C ASP A 180 10.96 -11.33 -11.31
N TRP A 181 11.40 -10.21 -11.88
CA TRP A 181 11.19 -8.86 -11.35
C TRP A 181 10.84 -7.87 -12.44
N LEU A 182 10.01 -6.89 -12.08
CA LEU A 182 9.67 -5.73 -12.92
C LEU A 182 10.13 -4.44 -12.23
N ILE A 183 10.70 -3.52 -13.02
CA ILE A 183 10.75 -2.09 -12.70
C ILE A 183 9.91 -1.38 -13.74
N LEU A 184 8.96 -0.56 -13.30
CA LEU A 184 8.02 0.14 -14.17
C LEU A 184 8.01 1.63 -13.86
N GLY A 185 7.71 2.45 -14.86
CA GLY A 185 7.82 3.89 -14.74
C GLY A 185 7.01 4.67 -15.76
N GLU A 186 7.46 5.89 -16.01
CA GLU A 186 6.81 6.80 -16.94
C GLU A 186 7.11 6.49 -18.40
N ARG A 187 6.25 7.02 -19.31
CA ARG A 187 6.42 6.89 -20.77
C ARG A 187 6.56 5.42 -21.22
N GLY A 188 5.81 4.54 -20.57
CA GLY A 188 5.80 3.09 -20.83
C GLY A 188 7.07 2.37 -20.42
N LEU A 189 7.91 2.97 -19.58
CA LEU A 189 9.13 2.33 -19.11
C LEU A 189 8.81 1.01 -18.38
N LEU A 190 9.46 -0.06 -18.84
CA LEU A 190 9.38 -1.38 -18.26
C LEU A 190 10.75 -2.06 -18.39
N LEU A 191 11.34 -2.45 -17.27
CA LEU A 191 12.52 -3.31 -17.21
C LEU A 191 12.14 -4.63 -16.57
N GLU A 192 12.74 -5.71 -17.08
CA GLU A 192 12.50 -7.07 -16.63
C GLU A 192 13.80 -7.77 -16.25
N SER A 193 13.75 -8.51 -15.16
CA SER A 193 14.80 -9.43 -14.75
C SER A 193 14.21 -10.83 -14.59
N HIS A 194 14.97 -11.83 -15.00
CA HIS A 194 14.64 -13.26 -14.87
C HIS A 194 15.70 -14.02 -14.04
N ASP A 195 16.58 -13.29 -13.36
CA ASP A 195 17.71 -13.83 -12.58
C ASP A 195 17.75 -13.30 -11.15
N GLY A 196 16.58 -12.91 -10.63
CA GLY A 196 16.43 -12.39 -9.27
C GLY A 196 16.92 -10.95 -9.09
N GLY A 197 16.84 -10.13 -10.14
CA GLY A 197 17.22 -8.71 -10.12
C GLY A 197 18.72 -8.46 -10.30
N GLN A 198 19.48 -9.43 -10.83
CA GLN A 198 20.92 -9.26 -11.11
C GLN A 198 21.16 -8.55 -12.43
N GLN A 199 20.36 -8.86 -13.46
CA GLN A 199 20.38 -8.20 -14.76
C GLN A 199 18.99 -7.68 -15.12
N TRP A 200 18.96 -6.50 -15.73
CA TRP A 200 17.73 -5.81 -16.13
C TRP A 200 17.72 -5.58 -17.64
N ASN A 201 16.66 -6.05 -18.29
CA ASN A 201 16.43 -5.88 -19.72
C ASN A 201 15.34 -4.85 -19.95
N LEU A 202 15.62 -3.83 -20.76
CA LEU A 202 14.63 -2.84 -21.15
C LEU A 202 13.67 -3.45 -22.17
N ILE A 203 12.37 -3.39 -21.87
CA ILE A 203 11.31 -3.81 -22.79
C ILE A 203 10.90 -2.62 -23.66
N PRO A 204 10.81 -2.77 -25.00
CA PRO A 204 10.33 -1.71 -25.87
C PRO A 204 8.94 -1.20 -25.44
N ALA A 205 8.82 0.13 -25.32
CA ALA A 205 7.57 0.75 -24.89
C ALA A 205 6.44 0.45 -25.90
N PHE A 206 5.33 -0.08 -25.40
CA PHE A 206 4.08 -0.31 -26.14
C PHE A 206 2.95 0.63 -25.67
N TYR A 207 3.28 1.54 -24.75
CA TYR A 207 2.42 2.54 -24.15
C TYR A 207 3.26 3.80 -23.88
N ASN A 208 2.66 4.99 -23.90
CA ASN A 208 3.41 6.26 -23.72
C ASN A 208 3.01 7.04 -22.45
N GLY A 209 2.20 6.43 -21.56
CA GLY A 209 1.88 7.03 -20.26
C GLY A 209 2.62 6.33 -19.12
N SER A 210 2.24 6.64 -17.88
CA SER A 210 2.92 6.13 -16.69
C SER A 210 2.26 4.87 -16.16
N PHE A 211 3.06 3.83 -15.91
CA PHE A 211 2.68 2.71 -15.06
C PHE A 211 2.94 3.09 -13.60
N TYR A 212 2.02 2.75 -12.71
CA TYR A 212 2.12 3.06 -11.27
C TYR A 212 2.37 1.82 -10.42
N GLY A 213 2.05 0.62 -10.91
CA GLY A 213 2.41 -0.62 -10.23
C GLY A 213 2.13 -1.86 -11.07
N ALA A 214 2.47 -3.00 -10.48
CA ALA A 214 2.18 -4.30 -11.04
C ALA A 214 1.90 -5.32 -9.94
N ALA A 215 1.17 -6.37 -10.29
CA ALA A 215 0.84 -7.47 -9.42
C ALA A 215 0.79 -8.78 -10.22
N ARG A 216 1.11 -9.90 -9.57
CA ARG A 216 0.83 -11.23 -10.11
C ARG A 216 -0.64 -11.56 -9.92
N VAL A 217 -1.26 -12.26 -10.86
CA VAL A 217 -2.56 -12.89 -10.63
C VAL A 217 -2.30 -14.20 -9.89
N SER A 218 -2.97 -14.40 -8.76
CA SER A 218 -2.86 -15.62 -7.95
C SER A 218 -4.24 -16.22 -7.78
N GLY A 219 -4.95 -16.61 -8.85
CA GLY A 219 -6.36 -16.98 -8.74
C GLY A 219 -6.86 -18.05 -9.72
N VAL A 220 -7.95 -18.67 -9.28
CA VAL A 220 -8.74 -19.77 -9.86
C VAL A 220 -8.80 -19.75 -11.39
N GLY A 221 -8.43 -20.89 -12.01
CA GLY A 221 -8.44 -21.09 -13.46
C GLY A 221 -7.15 -21.68 -14.05
N GLY A 222 -6.15 -21.99 -13.21
CA GLY A 222 -4.90 -22.62 -13.65
C GLY A 222 -3.79 -21.65 -14.08
N VAL A 223 -3.97 -20.34 -13.83
CA VAL A 223 -2.98 -19.28 -14.15
C VAL A 223 -2.25 -18.79 -12.88
N ASP A 224 -2.36 -19.53 -11.77
CA ASP A 224 -1.82 -19.14 -10.46
C ASP A 224 -0.35 -18.75 -10.51
N GLY A 225 -0.06 -17.49 -10.20
CA GLY A 225 1.29 -16.94 -10.17
C GLY A 225 1.96 -16.80 -11.53
N LYS A 226 1.29 -17.15 -12.64
CA LYS A 226 1.88 -17.21 -14.00
C LYS A 226 1.54 -16.04 -14.90
N ARG A 227 0.96 -14.99 -14.34
CA ARG A 227 0.53 -13.82 -15.10
C ARG A 227 0.83 -12.55 -14.35
N TRP A 228 1.47 -11.62 -15.05
CA TRP A 228 1.61 -10.25 -14.61
C TRP A 228 0.40 -9.43 -15.03
N VAL A 229 0.01 -8.51 -14.18
CA VAL A 229 -0.86 -7.37 -14.49
C VAL A 229 -0.08 -6.11 -14.14
N ILE A 230 0.11 -5.22 -15.11
CA ILE A 230 0.66 -3.87 -14.91
C ILE A 230 -0.48 -2.87 -15.04
N TYR A 231 -0.46 -1.80 -14.26
CA TYR A 231 -1.53 -0.82 -14.21
C TYR A 231 -0.99 0.59 -14.05
N GLY A 232 -1.76 1.59 -14.52
CA GLY A 232 -1.33 2.97 -14.47
C GLY A 232 -2.36 4.01 -14.89
N MET A 233 -1.84 5.09 -15.45
CA MET A 233 -2.57 6.32 -15.74
C MET A 233 -3.77 6.10 -16.69
N ARG A 234 -4.91 6.75 -16.40
CA ARG A 234 -6.10 6.78 -17.27
C ARG A 234 -6.64 5.40 -17.68
N GLY A 235 -6.62 4.43 -16.77
CA GLY A 235 -7.20 3.10 -16.98
C GLY A 235 -6.40 2.20 -17.91
N HIS A 236 -5.09 2.43 -18.06
CA HIS A 236 -4.23 1.55 -18.83
C HIS A 236 -3.78 0.40 -17.94
N VAL A 237 -4.40 -0.76 -18.13
CA VAL A 237 -4.09 -2.02 -17.44
C VAL A 237 -3.81 -3.07 -18.50
N TYR A 238 -2.69 -3.76 -18.36
CA TYR A 238 -2.27 -4.82 -19.29
C TYR A 238 -1.91 -6.08 -18.52
N PHE A 239 -2.10 -7.22 -19.16
CA PHE A 239 -1.68 -8.51 -18.63
C PHE A 239 -0.76 -9.24 -19.61
N ARG A 240 0.05 -10.14 -19.07
CA ARG A 240 0.95 -11.03 -19.84
C ARG A 240 1.16 -12.34 -19.09
N ASN A 241 1.02 -13.48 -19.77
CA ASN A 241 1.39 -14.77 -19.17
C ASN A 241 2.91 -14.96 -19.19
N ASP A 242 3.41 -15.80 -18.30
CA ASP A 242 4.81 -16.21 -18.32
C ASP A 242 5.15 -16.91 -19.63
N GLY A 243 6.26 -16.51 -20.24
CA GLY A 243 6.71 -17.01 -21.53
C GLY A 243 6.10 -16.29 -22.74
N ASP A 244 5.02 -15.52 -22.58
CA ASP A 244 4.50 -14.67 -23.65
C ASP A 244 5.39 -13.43 -23.81
N SER A 245 5.60 -12.99 -25.05
CA SER A 245 6.37 -11.77 -25.33
C SER A 245 5.54 -10.48 -25.23
N ASN A 246 4.22 -10.58 -25.43
CA ASN A 246 3.36 -9.43 -25.68
C ASN A 246 2.42 -9.14 -24.52
N TRP A 247 2.30 -7.86 -24.18
CA TRP A 247 1.31 -7.36 -23.23
C TRP A 247 -0.04 -7.11 -23.91
N THR A 248 -1.12 -7.56 -23.29
CA THR A 248 -2.49 -7.43 -23.81
C THR A 248 -3.31 -6.52 -22.90
N ALA A 249 -4.07 -5.60 -23.49
CA ALA A 249 -4.91 -4.69 -22.72
C ALA A 249 -6.03 -5.45 -21.99
N SER A 250 -6.23 -5.13 -20.71
CA SER A 250 -7.31 -5.69 -19.89
C SER A 250 -8.62 -4.95 -20.14
N ARG A 251 -9.74 -5.64 -19.99
CA ARG A 251 -11.09 -5.06 -20.07
C ARG A 251 -11.49 -4.48 -18.71
N LEU A 252 -11.62 -3.16 -18.66
CA LEU A 252 -12.04 -2.43 -17.46
C LEU A 252 -13.47 -1.91 -17.59
N PRO A 253 -14.23 -1.84 -16.48
CA PRO A 253 -15.55 -1.24 -16.43
C PRO A 253 -15.51 0.29 -16.51
N VAL A 254 -14.38 0.92 -16.12
CA VAL A 254 -14.16 2.37 -16.11
C VAL A 254 -12.69 2.69 -16.40
N MET A 255 -12.45 3.79 -17.11
CA MET A 255 -11.13 4.22 -17.58
C MET A 255 -10.60 5.40 -16.73
N VAL A 256 -10.17 5.11 -15.50
CA VAL A 256 -9.55 6.08 -14.60
C VAL A 256 -8.21 5.58 -14.09
N SER A 257 -7.36 6.46 -13.56
CA SER A 257 -6.02 6.06 -13.10
C SER A 257 -6.11 5.04 -11.97
N VAL A 258 -5.27 4.00 -12.06
CA VAL A 258 -5.16 2.90 -11.08
C VAL A 258 -3.86 3.07 -10.31
N PHE A 259 -3.92 3.12 -8.98
CA PHE A 259 -2.80 3.44 -8.10
C PHE A 259 -2.30 2.27 -7.26
N GLY A 260 -3.19 1.34 -6.89
CA GLY A 260 -2.87 0.27 -5.94
C GLY A 260 -3.40 -1.08 -6.35
N ALA A 261 -2.79 -2.12 -5.79
CA ALA A 261 -3.20 -3.51 -5.93
C ALA A 261 -3.14 -4.24 -4.59
N ALA A 262 -4.00 -5.24 -4.42
CA ALA A 262 -3.97 -6.15 -3.28
C ALA A 262 -4.56 -7.52 -3.67
N HIS A 263 -4.23 -8.57 -2.91
CA HIS A 263 -4.78 -9.91 -3.13
C HIS A 263 -5.77 -10.28 -2.03
N LEU A 264 -6.98 -10.68 -2.43
CA LEU A 264 -7.89 -11.31 -1.49
C LEU A 264 -7.35 -12.67 -1.03
N PRO A 265 -7.78 -13.19 0.15
CA PRO A 265 -7.35 -14.51 0.63
C PRO A 265 -7.70 -15.67 -0.32
N ASP A 266 -8.71 -15.48 -1.18
CA ASP A 266 -9.11 -16.44 -2.21
C ASP A 266 -8.32 -16.30 -3.52
N GLY A 267 -7.33 -15.40 -3.53
CA GLY A 267 -6.40 -15.23 -4.64
C GLY A 267 -6.78 -14.16 -5.67
N ARG A 268 -8.02 -13.66 -5.62
CA ARG A 268 -8.47 -12.63 -6.56
C ARG A 268 -7.66 -11.35 -6.42
N LEU A 269 -7.36 -10.72 -7.56
CA LEU A 269 -6.65 -9.46 -7.63
C LEU A 269 -7.62 -8.29 -7.47
N LEU A 270 -7.35 -7.41 -6.53
CA LEU A 270 -7.97 -6.10 -6.40
C LEU A 270 -7.09 -5.03 -7.05
N LEU A 271 -7.73 -4.10 -7.75
CA LEU A 271 -7.11 -2.85 -8.21
C LEU A 271 -7.89 -1.66 -7.65
N SER A 272 -7.19 -0.62 -7.22
CA SER A 272 -7.79 0.62 -6.73
C SER A 272 -7.30 1.84 -7.48
N GLY A 273 -8.09 2.90 -7.47
CA GLY A 273 -7.76 4.08 -8.24
C GLY A 273 -8.49 5.36 -7.83
N GLU A 274 -8.50 6.27 -8.79
CA GLU A 274 -9.15 7.57 -8.72
C GLU A 274 -10.66 7.46 -8.43
N GLY A 275 -11.23 8.46 -7.75
CA GLY A 275 -12.67 8.53 -7.50
C GLY A 275 -13.23 7.43 -6.57
N GLY A 276 -12.40 6.86 -5.71
CA GLY A 276 -12.80 5.80 -4.79
C GLY A 276 -12.98 4.43 -5.44
N LEU A 277 -12.45 4.25 -6.66
CA LEU A 277 -12.57 3.01 -7.43
C LEU A 277 -11.89 1.84 -6.71
N VAL A 278 -12.61 0.72 -6.62
CA VAL A 278 -12.06 -0.61 -6.32
C VAL A 278 -12.67 -1.61 -7.30
N MET A 279 -11.82 -2.37 -7.99
CA MET A 279 -12.19 -3.40 -8.94
C MET A 279 -11.57 -4.74 -8.54
N VAL A 280 -12.17 -5.84 -9.00
CA VAL A 280 -11.70 -7.20 -8.77
C VAL A 280 -11.56 -7.97 -10.08
N SER A 281 -10.58 -8.86 -10.14
CA SER A 281 -10.42 -9.82 -11.22
C SER A 281 -9.95 -11.17 -10.70
N ASN A 282 -10.38 -12.23 -11.38
CA ASN A 282 -9.89 -13.60 -11.15
C ASN A 282 -8.69 -13.93 -12.05
N ASP A 283 -8.59 -13.26 -13.21
CA ASP A 283 -7.70 -13.63 -14.30
C ASP A 283 -6.76 -12.49 -14.73
N GLY A 284 -7.01 -11.26 -14.32
CA GLY A 284 -6.29 -10.07 -14.79
C GLY A 284 -6.64 -9.64 -16.21
N GLU A 285 -7.48 -10.36 -16.96
CA GLU A 285 -7.92 -9.97 -18.30
C GLU A 285 -9.17 -9.11 -18.25
N SER A 286 -10.03 -9.37 -17.27
CA SER A 286 -11.29 -8.65 -17.12
C SER A 286 -11.55 -8.29 -15.67
N PHE A 287 -11.97 -7.05 -15.45
CA PHE A 287 -12.22 -6.51 -14.13
C PHE A 287 -13.71 -6.19 -13.96
N GLN A 288 -14.18 -6.37 -12.73
CA GLN A 288 -15.52 -5.97 -12.31
C GLN A 288 -15.42 -4.94 -11.19
N THR A 289 -16.33 -3.98 -11.19
CA THR A 289 -16.41 -2.98 -10.13
C THR A 289 -16.90 -3.62 -8.83
N LEU A 290 -16.16 -3.41 -7.74
CA LEU A 290 -16.65 -3.63 -6.37
C LEU A 290 -17.20 -2.34 -5.76
N GLN A 291 -16.52 -1.22 -6.02
CA GLN A 291 -16.94 0.09 -5.55
C GLN A 291 -16.56 1.16 -6.57
N ILE A 292 -17.49 2.07 -6.83
CA ILE A 292 -17.22 3.36 -7.47
C ILE A 292 -17.87 4.43 -6.60
N GLY A 293 -17.19 5.57 -6.45
CA GLY A 293 -17.73 6.73 -5.77
C GLY A 293 -16.97 7.08 -4.50
N GLY A 294 -16.75 8.37 -4.34
CA GLY A 294 -15.92 8.94 -3.29
C GLY A 294 -15.19 10.18 -3.82
N ARG A 295 -14.78 11.07 -2.92
CA ARG A 295 -13.94 12.22 -3.29
C ARG A 295 -12.44 11.89 -3.26
N ALA A 296 -12.05 10.86 -2.52
CA ALA A 296 -10.65 10.48 -2.32
C ALA A 296 -10.23 9.38 -3.30
N ALA A 297 -9.01 9.48 -3.84
CA ALA A 297 -8.39 8.38 -4.57
C ALA A 297 -7.90 7.32 -3.59
N VAL A 298 -8.10 6.04 -3.91
CA VAL A 298 -7.63 4.92 -3.10
C VAL A 298 -6.25 4.50 -3.61
N ILE A 299 -5.23 4.71 -2.77
CA ILE A 299 -3.82 4.55 -3.12
C ILE A 299 -3.33 3.14 -2.76
N THR A 300 -3.73 2.64 -1.59
CA THR A 300 -3.33 1.32 -1.08
C THR A 300 -4.50 0.63 -0.40
N MET A 301 -4.44 -0.70 -0.33
CA MET A 301 -5.48 -1.52 0.27
C MET A 301 -4.87 -2.69 1.05
N GLU A 302 -5.44 -3.01 2.20
CA GLU A 302 -5.05 -4.16 3.01
C GLU A 302 -6.32 -4.99 3.33
N PRO A 303 -6.45 -6.19 2.72
CA PRO A 303 -7.51 -7.14 3.07
C PRO A 303 -7.40 -7.58 4.53
N MET A 304 -8.52 -7.58 5.23
CA MET A 304 -8.56 -7.88 6.66
C MET A 304 -9.04 -9.31 6.93
N PRO A 305 -8.62 -9.94 8.05
CA PRO A 305 -9.06 -11.30 8.41
C PRO A 305 -10.58 -11.46 8.55
N ASP A 306 -11.30 -10.38 8.88
CA ASP A 306 -12.75 -10.36 8.98
C ASP A 306 -13.47 -10.23 7.61
N GLY A 307 -12.72 -10.21 6.51
CA GLY A 307 -13.24 -10.06 5.14
C GLY A 307 -13.58 -8.62 4.75
N SER A 308 -13.27 -7.64 5.61
CA SER A 308 -13.33 -6.21 5.29
C SER A 308 -12.07 -5.78 4.53
N LEU A 309 -12.08 -4.56 3.99
CA LEU A 309 -10.93 -3.98 3.30
C LEU A 309 -10.55 -2.65 3.96
N LEU A 310 -9.32 -2.53 4.44
CA LEU A 310 -8.78 -1.26 4.90
C LEU A 310 -8.16 -0.52 3.73
N LEU A 311 -8.63 0.71 3.49
CA LEU A 311 -8.17 1.57 2.40
C LEU A 311 -7.29 2.68 2.94
N GLY A 312 -6.14 2.90 2.30
CA GLY A 312 -5.37 4.14 2.39
C GLY A 312 -5.72 5.03 1.21
N SER A 313 -6.06 6.29 1.48
CA SER A 313 -6.52 7.22 0.47
C SER A 313 -5.87 8.59 0.62
N THR A 314 -6.09 9.47 -0.35
CA THR A 314 -5.69 10.88 -0.26
C THR A 314 -6.33 11.62 0.92
N PHE A 315 -7.41 11.10 1.51
CA PHE A 315 -8.09 11.68 2.68
C PHE A 315 -7.94 10.82 3.95
N GLY A 316 -7.05 9.83 3.94
CA GLY A 316 -6.79 8.97 5.09
C GLY A 316 -7.40 7.59 5.02
N LEU A 317 -7.40 6.93 6.19
CA LEU A 317 -7.83 5.55 6.33
C LEU A 317 -9.35 5.42 6.33
N LYS A 318 -9.86 4.44 5.58
CA LYS A 318 -11.28 4.09 5.55
C LYS A 318 -11.44 2.57 5.49
N ARG A 319 -12.35 2.01 6.29
CA ARG A 319 -12.74 0.60 6.17
C ARG A 319 -13.95 0.44 5.27
N LEU A 320 -13.89 -0.49 4.32
CA LEU A 320 -15.04 -1.02 3.61
C LEU A 320 -15.51 -2.30 4.29
N PRO A 321 -16.78 -2.41 4.69
CA PRO A 321 -17.27 -3.54 5.47
C PRO A 321 -17.30 -4.85 4.68
N ALA A 322 -17.19 -5.96 5.41
CA ALA A 322 -17.37 -7.31 4.88
C ALA A 322 -18.83 -7.60 4.52
N PRO A 323 -19.11 -8.60 3.66
CA PRO A 323 -18.14 -9.35 2.86
C PRO A 323 -17.88 -8.66 1.54
N VAL A 324 -16.66 -8.12 1.35
CA VAL A 324 -16.19 -7.60 0.06
C VAL A 324 -16.22 -8.71 -1.00
N ALA A 325 -16.02 -9.96 -0.56
CA ALA A 325 -16.08 -11.17 -1.38
C ALA A 325 -17.43 -11.47 -2.03
N ASN A 326 -18.57 -11.01 -1.45
CA ASN A 326 -19.91 -11.28 -2.00
C ASN A 326 -20.48 -10.10 -2.82
N ILE A 327 -19.76 -8.98 -2.95
CA ILE A 327 -20.24 -7.78 -3.67
C ILE A 327 -20.24 -8.01 -5.19
N ALA A 328 -19.51 -9.01 -5.68
CA ALA A 328 -19.66 -9.53 -7.04
C ALA A 328 -20.25 -10.94 -6.95
N GLY A 329 -21.45 -11.15 -7.50
CA GLY A 329 -22.11 -12.46 -7.62
C GLY A 329 -21.36 -13.43 -8.54
N ILE A 330 -20.13 -13.76 -8.20
CA ILE A 330 -19.28 -14.71 -8.90
C ILE A 330 -19.69 -16.10 -8.44
N THR A 331 -20.79 -16.60 -9.01
CA THR A 331 -20.91 -18.04 -9.18
C THR A 331 -19.98 -18.41 -10.34
N ALA A 332 -19.06 -19.34 -10.09
CA ALA A 332 -18.35 -20.00 -11.16
C ALA A 332 -19.42 -20.56 -12.12
N SER A 333 -19.50 -20.02 -13.34
CA SER A 333 -20.30 -20.63 -14.40
C SER A 333 -19.69 -22.01 -14.64
N ALA A 334 -20.32 -23.02 -14.05
CA ALA A 334 -20.00 -24.41 -14.33
C ALA A 334 -20.10 -24.62 -15.84
N ALA A 335 -19.04 -25.15 -16.42
CA ALA A 335 -19.01 -25.61 -17.79
C ALA A 335 -20.23 -26.51 -18.05
N THR A 336 -21.24 -25.97 -18.72
CA THR A 336 -22.32 -26.77 -19.29
C THR A 336 -21.75 -27.45 -20.53
N THR A 337 -21.26 -28.67 -20.33
CA THR A 337 -21.04 -29.62 -21.41
C THR A 337 -22.32 -29.72 -22.26
N PRO A 338 -22.25 -29.57 -23.61
CA PRO A 338 -23.40 -29.83 -24.46
C PRO A 338 -23.73 -31.32 -24.37
N ASN A 339 -24.90 -31.64 -23.82
CA ASN A 339 -25.43 -32.99 -23.84
C ASN A 339 -25.87 -33.32 -25.27
N ASN A 340 -24.99 -33.94 -26.05
CA ASN A 340 -25.33 -34.55 -27.34
C ASN A 340 -26.14 -35.83 -27.10
N GLY A 341 -27.42 -35.65 -26.81
CA GLY A 341 -28.40 -36.72 -26.86
C GLY A 341 -28.83 -37.00 -28.30
N VAL A 342 -28.11 -37.90 -28.98
CA VAL A 342 -28.59 -38.57 -30.19
C VAL A 342 -29.73 -39.50 -29.77
N LYS A 343 -30.96 -39.22 -30.23
CA LYS A 343 -32.02 -40.22 -30.28
C LYS A 343 -32.05 -40.84 -31.68
N LYS A 344 -31.95 -42.17 -31.69
CA LYS A 344 -32.39 -43.03 -32.79
C LYS A 344 -33.90 -42.91 -32.99
#